data_AF-A0A315DZ75-F1
#
_entry.id   AF-A0A315DZ75-F1
#
_cell.length_a   1.000
_cell.length_b   1.000
_cell.length_c   1.000
_cell.angle_alpha   90.00
_cell.angle_beta   90.00
_cell.angle_gamma   90.00
#
_symmetry.space_group_name_H-M   'P 1'
#
loop_
_entity.id
_entity.type
_entity.pdbx_description
1 polymer ?
#
loop_
_entity_poly.entity_id
_entity_poly.type
_entity_poly.pdbx_seq_one_letter_code
_entity_poly.pdbx_strand_id
1 'polypeptide(L)'
;MRTLARLRNIIDPLDLALGESFMREDIPALFGEAYNPGNWNVGHVVLAQKKAHILLVTLNKQGRADEHKYMDHWIDDTHFHWQSQNATDPTSKRGDEIIRHAALGIDIHLFVRDTKLAVGKAAPFTYHGRVRYQSHQGSRPMSIVFGLQSGAA
;
A
#
# COMPACT_ATOMS: atom_id res chain seq x y z
N MET A 1 38.66 13.82 -8.28
CA MET A 1 37.29 13.38 -8.61
C MET A 1 36.90 12.23 -7.68
N ARG A 2 36.16 12.49 -6.59
CA ARG A 2 35.66 11.44 -5.68
C ARG A 2 34.48 11.92 -4.79
N THR A 3 33.57 12.70 -5.35
CA THR A 3 32.52 13.39 -4.56
C THR A 3 31.09 13.02 -4.95
N LEU A 4 30.85 12.41 -6.11
CA LEU A 4 29.50 12.09 -6.59
C LEU A 4 28.98 10.68 -6.22
N ALA A 5 29.86 9.76 -5.80
CA ALA A 5 29.46 8.38 -5.49
C ALA A 5 28.92 8.19 -4.06
N ARG A 6 29.15 9.15 -3.15
CA ARG A 6 28.80 9.02 -1.72
C ARG A 6 27.41 9.55 -1.37
N LEU A 7 26.74 10.25 -2.30
CA LEU A 7 25.37 10.77 -2.13
C LEU A 7 24.29 9.74 -2.51
N ARG A 8 24.63 8.67 -3.25
CA ARG A 8 23.67 7.64 -3.71
C ARG A 8 23.21 6.65 -2.63
N ASN A 9 23.71 6.76 -1.40
CA ASN A 9 23.40 5.85 -0.29
C ASN A 9 22.56 6.50 0.82
N ILE A 10 22.02 7.70 0.61
CA ILE A 10 21.36 8.46 1.69
C ILE A 10 19.83 8.46 1.53
N ILE A 11 19.30 8.23 0.32
CA ILE A 11 17.86 8.31 0.06
C ILE A 11 17.41 7.02 -0.64
N ASP A 12 16.45 6.31 -0.04
CA ASP A 12 15.78 5.16 -0.66
C ASP A 12 15.05 5.64 -1.92
N PRO A 13 15.22 5.01 -3.10
CA PRO A 13 14.49 5.40 -4.32
C PRO A 13 12.97 5.47 -4.12
N LEU A 14 12.41 4.68 -3.21
CA LEU A 14 10.99 4.76 -2.88
C LEU A 14 10.63 6.03 -2.11
N ASP A 15 11.53 6.59 -1.31
CA ASP A 15 11.27 7.86 -0.62
C ASP A 15 11.14 9.02 -1.62
N LEU A 16 11.88 8.95 -2.75
CA LEU A 16 11.74 9.90 -3.87
C LEU A 16 10.44 9.72 -4.66
N ALA A 17 9.78 8.55 -4.54
CA ALA A 17 8.51 8.28 -5.20
C ALA A 17 7.30 8.78 -4.38
N LEU A 18 7.51 9.32 -3.18
CA LEU A 18 6.42 9.77 -2.32
C LEU A 18 5.60 10.88 -2.99
N GLY A 19 4.29 10.67 -3.12
CA GLY A 19 3.37 11.59 -3.80
C GLY A 19 3.34 11.44 -5.33
N GLU A 20 4.27 10.67 -5.91
CA GLU A 20 4.27 10.39 -7.34
C GLU A 20 3.18 9.38 -7.71
N SER A 21 2.70 9.47 -8.95
CA SER A 21 1.63 8.62 -9.47
C SER A 21 2.13 7.65 -10.55
N PHE A 22 1.76 6.38 -10.41
CA PHE A 22 2.25 5.28 -11.25
C PHE A 22 1.08 4.53 -11.88
N MET A 23 1.21 4.13 -13.15
CA MET A 23 0.32 3.10 -13.68
C MET A 23 0.62 1.78 -12.96
N ARG A 24 -0.39 0.93 -12.82
CA ARG A 24 -0.23 -0.37 -12.15
C ARG A 24 0.94 -1.19 -12.74
N GLU A 25 1.11 -1.14 -14.05
CA GLU A 25 2.19 -1.82 -14.78
C GLU A 25 3.59 -1.29 -14.45
N ASP A 26 3.72 -0.06 -13.94
CA ASP A 26 5.00 0.56 -13.59
C ASP A 26 5.40 0.33 -12.13
N ILE A 27 4.44 0.07 -11.24
CA ILE A 27 4.68 -0.19 -9.80
C ILE A 27 5.69 -1.33 -9.55
N PRO A 28 5.65 -2.50 -10.24
CA PRO A 28 6.60 -3.58 -10.01
C PRO A 28 8.06 -3.15 -10.14
N ALA A 29 8.37 -2.25 -11.07
CA ALA A 29 9.73 -1.80 -11.34
C ALA A 29 10.33 -1.05 -10.14
N LEU A 30 9.49 -0.38 -9.32
CA LEU A 30 9.91 0.27 -8.07
C LEU A 30 10.48 -0.73 -7.04
N PHE A 31 10.11 -2.01 -7.15
CA PHE A 31 10.56 -3.09 -6.27
C PHE A 31 11.57 -4.03 -6.96
N GLY A 32 12.03 -3.68 -8.15
CA GLY A 32 12.91 -4.52 -8.98
C GLY A 32 12.24 -5.81 -9.48
N GLU A 33 10.92 -5.76 -9.67
CA GLU A 33 10.11 -6.85 -10.23
C GLU A 33 9.62 -6.51 -11.64
N ALA A 34 9.31 -7.53 -12.44
CA ALA A 34 8.64 -7.35 -13.72
C ALA A 34 7.11 -7.42 -13.54
N TYR A 35 6.37 -6.69 -14.39
CA TYR A 35 4.92 -6.78 -14.40
C TYR A 35 4.46 -8.16 -14.86
N ASN A 36 3.57 -8.77 -14.08
CA ASN A 36 2.86 -10.00 -14.43
C ASN A 36 1.40 -9.89 -13.99
N PRO A 37 0.43 -9.98 -14.91
CA PRO A 37 -1.00 -9.85 -14.59
C PRO A 37 -1.48 -10.75 -13.46
N GLY A 38 -0.98 -11.99 -13.38
CA GLY A 38 -1.39 -12.96 -12.36
C GLY A 38 -1.07 -12.53 -10.92
N ASN A 39 -0.03 -11.73 -10.73
CA ASN A 39 0.41 -11.27 -9.42
C ASN A 39 -0.01 -9.82 -9.12
N TRP A 40 -0.22 -9.00 -10.15
CA TRP A 40 -0.39 -7.56 -10.02
C TRP A 40 -1.82 -7.06 -10.28
N ASN A 41 -2.72 -7.88 -10.84
CA ASN A 41 -4.15 -7.57 -10.94
C ASN A 41 -4.93 -7.89 -9.64
N VAL A 42 -4.32 -7.64 -8.48
CA VAL A 42 -4.94 -7.79 -7.15
C VAL A 42 -4.71 -6.54 -6.31
N GLY A 43 -5.51 -6.35 -5.26
CA GLY A 43 -5.38 -5.21 -4.34
C GLY A 43 -4.28 -5.37 -3.28
N HIS A 44 -3.78 -6.59 -3.04
CA HIS A 44 -2.73 -6.86 -2.05
C HIS A 44 -1.71 -7.85 -2.61
N VAL A 45 -0.55 -7.32 -3.00
CA VAL A 45 0.59 -8.07 -3.52
C VAL A 45 1.58 -8.36 -2.40
N VAL A 46 2.12 -9.58 -2.36
CA VAL A 46 3.15 -9.99 -1.39
C VAL A 46 4.41 -10.38 -2.14
N LEU A 47 5.50 -9.66 -1.88
CA LEU A 47 6.83 -9.94 -2.41
C LEU A 47 7.70 -10.51 -1.29
N ALA A 48 7.55 -11.81 -1.02
CA ALA A 48 8.19 -12.46 0.14
C ALA A 48 9.72 -12.32 0.16
N GLN A 49 10.38 -12.41 -1.01
CA GLN A 49 11.84 -12.26 -1.14
C GLN A 49 12.31 -10.82 -0.87
N LYS A 50 11.44 -9.84 -1.06
CA LYS A 50 11.71 -8.42 -0.82
C LYS A 50 11.26 -7.96 0.57
N LYS A 51 10.62 -8.85 1.34
CA LYS A 51 9.96 -8.50 2.61
C LYS A 51 9.03 -7.30 2.46
N ALA A 52 8.22 -7.29 1.39
CA ALA A 52 7.33 -6.18 1.08
C ALA A 52 5.90 -6.65 0.81
N HIS A 53 4.93 -5.94 1.39
CA HIS A 53 3.52 -5.99 1.01
C HIS A 53 3.18 -4.70 0.27
N ILE A 54 2.48 -4.80 -0.85
CA ILE A 54 2.01 -3.65 -1.63
C ILE A 54 0.48 -3.64 -1.62
N LEU A 55 -0.09 -2.56 -1.10
CA LEU A 55 -1.52 -2.31 -1.07
C LEU A 55 -1.89 -1.38 -2.22
N LEU A 56 -2.68 -1.88 -3.17
CA LEU A 56 -3.21 -1.13 -4.31
C LEU A 56 -4.69 -0.82 -4.06
N VAL A 57 -4.95 0.35 -3.49
CA VAL A 57 -6.26 0.74 -2.97
C VAL A 57 -6.97 1.67 -3.95
N THR A 58 -8.25 1.39 -4.22
CA THR A 58 -9.12 2.32 -4.96
C THR A 58 -10.19 2.82 -4.00
N LEU A 59 -10.17 4.12 -3.69
CA LEU A 59 -11.18 4.73 -2.84
C LEU A 59 -12.53 4.64 -3.55
N ASN A 60 -13.56 4.15 -2.86
CA ASN A 60 -14.91 4.15 -3.39
C ASN A 60 -15.66 5.38 -2.83
N LYS A 61 -15.54 6.53 -3.50
CA LYS A 61 -16.25 7.77 -3.14
C LYS A 61 -17.77 7.74 -3.45
N GLN A 62 -18.33 6.62 -3.89
CA GLN A 62 -19.75 6.56 -4.31
C GLN A 62 -20.70 6.38 -3.12
N GLY A 63 -21.03 7.51 -2.50
CA GLY A 63 -22.10 7.64 -1.52
C GLY A 63 -23.47 7.25 -2.07
N ARG A 64 -24.21 6.46 -1.29
CA ARG A 64 -25.58 6.77 -0.86
C ARG A 64 -25.70 6.31 0.59
N ALA A 65 -26.45 7.09 1.35
CA ALA A 65 -26.45 7.21 2.79
C ALA A 65 -27.12 6.05 3.55
N ASP A 66 -26.70 4.81 3.31
CA ASP A 66 -27.18 3.65 4.05
C ASP A 66 -25.99 2.82 4.59
N GLU A 67 -25.59 3.15 5.82
CA GLU A 67 -24.91 2.36 6.87
C GLU A 67 -23.65 1.49 6.58
N HIS A 68 -23.14 1.39 5.35
CA HIS A 68 -22.03 0.45 5.03
C HIS A 68 -20.93 0.96 4.09
N LYS A 69 -20.83 2.28 3.84
CA LYS A 69 -19.96 2.78 2.77
C LYS A 69 -18.90 3.77 3.26
N TYR A 70 -17.72 3.23 3.62
CA TYR A 70 -16.37 3.69 3.26
C TYR A 70 -15.35 2.60 3.66
N MET A 71 -15.24 1.51 2.88
CA MET A 71 -14.37 0.38 3.25
C MET A 71 -12.89 0.78 3.35
N ASP A 72 -12.42 1.57 2.38
CA ASP A 72 -11.06 2.11 2.38
C ASP A 72 -11.15 3.64 2.36
N HIS A 73 -10.54 4.31 3.34
CA HIS A 73 -10.59 5.76 3.48
C HIS A 73 -9.45 6.31 4.34
N TRP A 74 -9.13 7.59 4.13
CA TRP A 74 -8.31 8.35 5.07
C TRP A 74 -9.15 8.66 6.32
N ILE A 75 -8.63 8.31 7.49
CA ILE A 75 -9.19 8.70 8.79
C ILE A 75 -8.77 10.15 9.08
N ASP A 76 -7.50 10.45 8.83
CA ASP A 76 -6.89 11.77 8.86
C ASP A 76 -5.67 11.81 7.91
N ASP A 77 -4.87 12.88 7.96
CA ASP A 77 -3.71 13.10 7.08
C ASP A 77 -2.59 12.04 7.26
N THR A 78 -2.60 11.29 8.35
CA THR A 78 -1.57 10.33 8.74
C THR A 78 -2.11 8.92 9.00
N HIS A 79 -3.43 8.71 8.97
CA HIS A 79 -4.04 7.42 9.25
C HIS A 79 -4.97 6.97 8.13
N PHE A 80 -4.82 5.71 7.72
CA PHE A 80 -5.59 5.10 6.66
C PHE A 80 -6.32 3.86 7.17
N HIS A 81 -7.64 3.83 6.96
CA HIS A 81 -8.44 2.63 7.15
C HIS A 81 -8.38 1.79 5.87
N TRP A 82 -7.97 0.53 6.00
CA TRP A 82 -7.94 -0.44 4.91
C TRP A 82 -8.67 -1.72 5.29
N GLN A 83 -9.46 -2.27 4.37
CA GLN A 83 -10.09 -3.56 4.54
C GLN A 83 -9.35 -4.66 3.78
N SER A 84 -9.04 -5.76 4.47
CA SER A 84 -8.37 -6.90 3.84
C SER A 84 -9.26 -7.61 2.82
N GLN A 85 -8.64 -8.50 2.02
CA GLN A 85 -9.39 -9.46 1.21
C GLN A 85 -10.23 -10.37 2.12
N ASN A 86 -11.41 -10.77 1.64
CA ASN A 86 -12.46 -11.46 2.42
C ASN A 86 -11.97 -12.66 3.25
N ALA A 87 -11.01 -13.44 2.73
CA ALA A 87 -10.50 -14.63 3.41
C ALA A 87 -9.38 -14.35 4.42
N THR A 88 -8.83 -13.14 4.44
CA THR A 88 -7.72 -12.78 5.33
C THR A 88 -8.26 -12.53 6.72
N ASP A 89 -7.74 -13.27 7.70
CA ASP A 89 -8.05 -13.13 9.12
C ASP A 89 -6.78 -13.02 9.98
N PRO A 90 -6.88 -12.57 11.24
CA PRO A 90 -5.71 -12.31 12.09
C PRO A 90 -4.80 -13.51 12.31
N THR A 91 -5.34 -14.73 12.19
CA THR A 91 -4.60 -15.99 12.40
C THR A 91 -4.07 -16.60 11.10
N SER A 92 -4.54 -16.11 9.95
CA SER A 92 -4.01 -16.50 8.65
C SER A 92 -2.58 -15.99 8.49
N LYS A 93 -1.75 -16.69 7.70
CA LYS A 93 -0.37 -16.26 7.41
C LYS A 93 -0.29 -14.78 6.99
N ARG A 94 -1.19 -14.35 6.10
CA ARG A 94 -1.22 -12.98 5.58
C ARG A 94 -1.65 -11.96 6.65
N GLY A 95 -2.62 -12.31 7.49
CA GLY A 95 -3.05 -11.45 8.60
C GLY A 95 -1.98 -11.31 9.69
N ASP A 96 -1.33 -12.41 10.06
CA ASP A 96 -0.20 -12.41 11.01
C ASP A 96 0.97 -11.57 10.46
N GLU A 97 1.32 -11.75 9.18
CA GLU A 97 2.34 -10.94 8.51
C GLU A 97 2.00 -9.44 8.53
N ILE A 98 0.73 -9.04 8.37
CA ILE A 98 0.31 -7.64 8.49
C ILE A 98 0.44 -7.13 9.92
N ILE A 99 -0.10 -7.85 10.91
CA ILE A 99 -0.12 -7.43 12.32
C ILE A 99 1.31 -7.32 12.86
N ARG A 100 2.17 -8.27 12.51
CA ARG A 100 3.54 -8.38 13.04
C ARG A 100 4.59 -7.87 12.06
N HIS A 101 4.18 -7.15 11.01
CA HIS A 101 5.07 -6.78 9.91
C HIS A 101 6.36 -6.11 10.38
N ALA A 102 6.27 -5.20 11.37
CA ALA A 102 7.43 -4.51 11.93
C ALA A 102 8.43 -5.47 12.58
N ALA A 103 7.95 -6.42 13.39
CA ALA A 103 8.79 -7.43 14.04
C ALA A 103 9.38 -8.43 13.04
N LEU A 104 8.69 -8.66 11.91
CA LEU A 104 9.12 -9.56 10.84
C LEU A 104 10.03 -8.86 9.80
N GLY A 105 10.28 -7.57 9.96
CA GLY A 105 11.04 -6.76 8.99
C GLY A 105 10.34 -6.63 7.64
N ILE A 106 9.01 -6.70 7.62
CA ILE A 106 8.18 -6.57 6.42
C ILE A 106 7.70 -5.12 6.31
N ASP A 107 8.03 -4.47 5.20
CA ASP A 107 7.51 -3.16 4.86
C ASP A 107 6.15 -3.27 4.16
N ILE A 108 5.20 -2.41 4.53
CA ILE A 108 3.89 -2.32 3.89
C ILE A 108 3.83 -0.99 3.15
N HIS A 109 3.63 -1.03 1.84
CA HIS A 109 3.61 0.12 0.94
C HIS A 109 2.18 0.43 0.50
N LEU A 110 1.77 1.69 0.62
CA LEU A 110 0.41 2.13 0.30
C LEU A 110 0.37 2.92 -1.01
N PHE A 111 -0.42 2.42 -1.96
CA PHE A 111 -0.72 3.08 -3.23
C PHE A 111 -2.23 3.30 -3.34
N VAL A 112 -2.67 4.54 -3.53
CA VAL A 112 -4.09 4.90 -3.49
C VAL A 112 -4.49 5.60 -4.78
N ARG A 113 -5.72 5.37 -5.24
CA ARG A 113 -6.35 6.17 -6.29
C ARG A 113 -7.82 6.40 -6.01
N ASP A 114 -8.36 7.47 -6.55
CA ASP A 114 -9.77 7.85 -6.33
C ASP A 114 -10.78 7.02 -7.13
N THR A 115 -10.41 6.57 -8.33
CA THR A 115 -11.31 5.83 -9.22
C THR A 115 -10.53 4.79 -10.00
N LYS A 116 -11.22 3.81 -10.59
CA LYS A 116 -10.57 2.86 -11.49
C LYS A 116 -10.17 3.47 -12.83
N LEU A 117 -10.94 4.46 -13.28
CA LEU A 117 -10.79 5.11 -14.58
C LEU A 117 -10.68 6.62 -14.42
N ALA A 118 -9.76 7.22 -15.18
CA ALA A 118 -9.62 8.66 -15.39
C ALA A 118 -9.69 8.92 -16.90
N VAL A 119 -10.66 9.73 -17.33
CA VAL A 119 -10.86 10.09 -18.76
C VAL A 119 -10.92 8.84 -19.68
N GLY A 120 -11.66 7.81 -19.25
CA GLY A 120 -11.83 6.56 -20.01
C GLY A 120 -10.62 5.61 -20.05
N LYS A 121 -9.50 5.96 -19.41
CA LYS A 121 -8.30 5.12 -19.27
C LYS A 121 -8.12 4.68 -17.82
N ALA A 122 -7.28 3.65 -17.59
CA ALA A 122 -6.93 3.24 -16.24
C ALA A 122 -6.32 4.42 -15.45
N ALA A 123 -6.84 4.68 -14.26
CA ALA A 123 -6.30 5.72 -13.40
C ALA A 123 -5.02 5.22 -12.68
N PRO A 124 -3.97 6.05 -12.60
CA PRO A 124 -2.75 5.72 -11.87
C PRO A 124 -3.02 5.66 -10.37
N PHE A 125 -2.09 5.06 -9.61
CA PHE A 125 -2.06 5.09 -8.16
C PHE A 125 -0.97 6.03 -7.66
N THR A 126 -1.31 6.87 -6.69
CA THR A 126 -0.37 7.72 -5.97
C THR A 126 0.27 6.94 -4.83
N TYR A 127 1.59 7.00 -4.71
CA TYR A 127 2.33 6.36 -3.62
C TYR A 127 2.33 7.23 -2.37
N HIS A 128 1.88 6.68 -1.24
CA HIS A 128 1.78 7.38 0.04
C HIS A 128 2.85 6.95 1.06
N GLY A 129 3.82 6.15 0.64
CA GLY A 129 4.90 5.72 1.52
C GLY A 129 4.65 4.39 2.21
N ARG A 130 5.50 4.13 3.21
CA ARG A 130 5.41 2.98 4.10
C ARG A 130 4.38 3.25 5.19
N VAL A 131 3.68 2.19 5.61
CA VAL A 131 2.69 2.26 6.68
C VAL A 131 2.97 1.27 7.80
N ARG A 132 2.51 1.60 9.00
CA ARG A 132 2.63 0.79 10.20
C ARG A 132 1.26 0.33 10.66
N TYR A 133 1.11 -0.95 10.93
CA TYR A 133 -0.08 -1.49 11.57
C TYR A 133 -0.28 -0.84 12.94
N GLN A 134 -1.50 -0.37 13.24
CA GLN A 134 -1.87 0.17 14.54
C GLN A 134 -2.93 -0.66 15.25
N SER A 135 -4.01 -1.01 14.55
CA SER A 135 -5.10 -1.80 15.12
C SER A 135 -5.89 -2.52 14.03
N HIS A 136 -6.71 -3.50 14.42
CA HIS A 136 -7.74 -4.04 13.56
C HIS A 136 -9.02 -4.38 14.33
N GLN A 137 -10.10 -4.54 13.59
CA GLN A 137 -11.36 -5.14 14.02
C GLN A 137 -11.82 -6.17 12.99
N GLY A 138 -12.73 -7.05 13.39
CA GLY A 138 -13.24 -8.10 12.52
C GLY A 138 -12.24 -9.23 12.30
N SER A 139 -12.60 -10.15 11.41
CA SER A 139 -11.83 -11.36 11.13
C SER A 139 -11.80 -11.64 9.64
N ARG A 140 -12.95 -11.90 9.01
CA ARG A 140 -13.04 -12.18 7.57
C ARG A 140 -14.05 -11.24 6.91
N PRO A 141 -13.64 -10.08 6.39
CA PRO A 141 -12.28 -9.53 6.36
C PRO A 141 -11.88 -8.83 7.67
N MET A 142 -10.60 -8.48 7.78
CA MET A 142 -10.07 -7.56 8.79
C MET A 142 -10.24 -6.12 8.32
N SER A 143 -10.71 -5.26 9.23
CA SER A 143 -10.68 -3.80 9.10
C SER A 143 -9.46 -3.28 9.85
N ILE A 144 -8.47 -2.75 9.15
CA ILE A 144 -7.16 -2.40 9.71
C ILE A 144 -6.95 -0.90 9.66
N VAL A 145 -6.43 -0.34 10.74
CA VAL A 145 -5.92 1.03 10.79
C VAL A 145 -4.41 0.99 10.63
N PHE A 146 -3.93 1.70 9.61
CA PHE A 146 -2.53 1.94 9.35
C PHE A 146 -2.18 3.40 9.66
N GLY A 147 -1.02 3.63 10.27
CA GLY A 147 -0.39 4.95 10.36
C GLY A 147 0.69 5.11 9.29
N LEU A 148 0.74 6.25 8.61
CA LEU A 148 1.83 6.59 7.71
C LEU A 148 3.13 6.68 8.51
N GLN A 149 4.19 6.05 8.01
CA GLN A 149 5.51 6.28 8.56
C GLN A 149 5.98 7.64 8.03
N SER A 150 6.15 8.62 8.91
CA SER A 150 6.77 9.89 8.54
C SER A 150 8.10 9.59 7.86
N GLY A 151 8.29 10.06 6.62
CA GLY A 151 9.59 10.00 5.96
C GLY A 151 10.61 10.65 6.89
N ALA A 152 11.76 10.01 7.08
CA ALA A 152 12.85 10.61 7.85
C ALA A 152 13.16 11.98 7.24
N ALA A 153 12.87 13.04 8.00
CA ALA A 153 13.33 14.39 7.68
C ALA A 153 14.85 14.49 7.84
#